data_AF-A0A9D1NNI6-F1
#
_entry.id   AF-A0A9D1NNI6-F1
#
_cell.length_a   1.000
_cell.length_b   1.000
_cell.length_c   1.000
_cell.angle_alpha   90.00
_cell.angle_beta   90.00
_cell.angle_gamma   90.00
#
_symmetry.space_group_name_H-M   'P 1'
#
loop_
_entity.id
_entity.type
_entity.pdbx_description
1 polymer ?
#
loop_
_entity_poly.entity_id
_entity_poly.type
_entity_poly.pdbx_seq_one_letter_code
_entity_poly.pdbx_strand_id
1 'polypeptide(L)'
;MNILLRILVILTLVLNGVAFWFTYALYGKRELLKDRNDRFREFTVEIAKTLEADQPATTEEDEATLAAKTTRDDDEISLDTADMAPEELRRVNFWTDGEGYHIEYEATPEFYAVPNVADLDEIYILDAEKKAKLDARGLPVTAGSPMDLALKEIVAKSEAQRDHYALVRGQLTALREEYEATIPVLNAAKAEARQHLKTIQARDNTISGLEADKANLEGQVADRDQQIATLEEEKQTLQNDLDAITEERDTLADAVENLKKTLEMFAQGGQGANTSANGIAAIANVSAGIKGTIARVDNEYNFAIVKLTPESLTELIGEAGDRPLPEVEFYVCRPGKQSDVIAKVKLRTLVKDQSAIVCDIPADWKQADVQLGDEVFYLD
;
A
#
# COMPACT_ATOMS: atom_id res chain seq x y z
N MET A 1 59.83 92.03 77.87
CA MET A 1 59.67 90.57 77.93
C MET A 1 58.20 90.09 78.00
N ASN A 2 57.18 90.93 77.75
CA ASN A 2 55.76 90.57 77.89
C ASN A 2 54.96 90.47 76.58
N ILE A 3 55.50 90.93 75.45
CA ILE A 3 54.78 90.95 74.16
C ILE A 3 54.97 89.62 73.42
N LEU A 4 56.20 89.10 73.39
CA LEU A 4 56.54 87.82 72.76
C LEU A 4 55.77 86.64 73.38
N LEU A 5 55.63 86.62 74.72
CA LEU A 5 54.85 85.61 75.42
C LEU A 5 53.35 85.70 75.08
N ARG A 6 52.79 86.92 75.02
CA ARG A 6 51.39 87.14 74.63
C ARG A 6 51.11 86.71 73.19
N ILE A 7 52.00 87.02 72.26
CA ILE A 7 51.91 86.57 70.86
C ILE A 7 51.92 85.04 70.80
N LEU A 8 52.82 84.39 71.54
CA LEU A 8 52.91 82.93 71.56
C LEU A 8 51.65 82.28 72.16
N VAL A 9 51.09 82.83 73.24
CA VAL A 9 49.82 82.36 73.82
C VAL A 9 48.66 82.51 72.84
N ILE A 10 48.54 83.67 72.17
CA ILE A 10 47.49 83.88 71.15
C ILE A 10 47.66 82.91 69.99
N LEU A 11 48.89 82.70 69.51
CA LEU A 11 49.18 81.75 68.44
C LEU A 11 48.79 80.31 68.83
N THR A 12 49.11 79.87 70.05
CA THR A 12 48.71 78.55 70.54
C THR A 12 47.19 78.40 70.66
N LEU A 13 46.49 79.45 71.07
CA LEU A 13 45.03 79.44 71.15
C LEU A 13 44.39 79.34 69.75
N VAL A 14 44.92 80.07 68.77
CA VAL A 14 44.48 79.99 67.37
C VAL A 14 44.77 78.59 66.79
N LEU A 15 45.97 78.04 67.02
CA LEU A 15 46.33 76.69 66.58
C LEU A 15 45.42 75.61 67.20
N ASN A 16 45.10 75.74 68.50
CA ASN A 16 44.15 74.83 69.16
C ASN A 16 42.73 74.96 68.60
N GLY A 17 42.27 76.19 68.29
CA GLY A 17 40.99 76.42 67.64
C GLY A 17 40.91 75.78 66.24
N VAL A 18 41.98 75.92 65.45
CA VAL A 18 42.10 75.30 64.13
C VAL A 18 42.14 73.77 64.24
N ALA A 19 42.90 73.22 65.21
CA ALA A 19 42.95 71.78 65.46
C ALA A 19 41.59 71.21 65.88
N PHE A 20 40.84 71.94 66.72
CA PHE A 20 39.48 71.56 67.12
C PHE A 20 38.52 71.54 65.92
N TRP A 21 38.58 72.57 65.06
CA TRP A 21 37.79 72.61 63.84
C TRP A 21 38.13 71.46 62.89
N PHE A 22 39.40 71.15 62.68
CA PHE A 22 39.80 69.97 61.90
C PHE A 22 39.29 68.67 62.50
N THR A 23 39.33 68.52 63.83
CA THR A 23 38.81 67.33 64.51
C THR A 23 37.30 67.19 64.31
N TYR A 24 36.56 68.29 64.42
CA TYR A 24 35.12 68.34 64.17
C TYR A 24 34.78 68.01 62.71
N ALA A 25 35.50 68.60 61.75
CA ALA A 25 35.34 68.33 60.32
C ALA A 25 35.69 66.88 59.95
N LEU A 26 36.75 66.32 60.54
CA LEU A 26 37.14 64.91 60.36
C LEU A 26 36.13 63.95 60.99
N TYR A 27 35.54 64.30 62.13
CA TYR A 27 34.49 63.50 62.76
C TYR A 27 33.26 63.41 61.85
N GLY A 28 32.80 64.54 61.30
CA GLY A 28 31.70 64.56 60.34
C GLY A 28 31.96 63.72 59.09
N LYS A 29 33.18 63.80 58.54
CA LYS A 29 33.59 62.94 57.41
C LYS A 29 33.66 61.47 57.77
N ARG A 30 34.16 61.12 58.96
CA ARG A 30 34.24 59.73 59.43
C ARG A 30 32.85 59.12 59.61
N GLU A 31 31.91 59.87 60.16
CA GLU A 31 30.56 59.39 60.37
C GLU A 31 29.81 59.20 59.05
N LEU A 32 29.98 60.13 58.09
CA LEU A 32 29.46 59.98 56.74
C LEU A 32 30.06 58.77 56.01
N LEU A 33 31.36 58.48 56.20
CA LEU A 33 31.99 57.29 55.63
C LEU A 33 31.46 55.98 56.24
N LYS A 34 31.16 55.96 57.54
CA LYS A 34 30.53 54.79 58.18
C LYS A 34 29.12 54.55 57.63
N ASP A 35 28.27 55.58 57.59
CA ASP A 35 26.90 55.47 57.08
C ASP A 35 26.90 54.99 55.62
N ARG A 36 27.80 55.51 54.77
CA ARG A 36 27.97 55.02 53.39
C ARG A 36 28.37 53.55 53.33
N ASN A 37 29.27 53.10 54.21
CA ASN A 37 29.74 51.72 54.25
C ASN A 37 28.64 50.76 54.74
N ASP A 38 27.86 51.18 55.74
CA ASP A 38 26.73 50.40 56.25
C ASP A 38 25.63 50.26 55.18
N ARG A 39 25.30 51.33 54.45
CA ARG A 39 24.37 51.26 53.30
C ARG A 39 24.90 50.36 52.19
N PHE A 40 26.17 50.48 51.81
CA PHE A 40 26.78 49.57 50.84
C PHE A 40 26.66 48.11 51.26
N ARG A 41 26.87 47.80 52.53
CA ARG A 41 26.71 46.46 53.08
C ARG A 41 25.27 45.97 52.96
N GLU A 42 24.29 46.78 53.32
CA GLU A 42 22.86 46.44 53.20
C GLU A 42 22.48 46.16 51.74
N PHE A 43 22.88 47.03 50.81
CA PHE A 43 22.63 46.84 49.38
C PHE A 43 23.34 45.60 48.82
N THR A 44 24.57 45.32 49.25
CA THR A 44 25.29 44.10 48.84
C THR A 44 24.54 42.86 49.30
N VAL A 45 23.97 42.87 50.50
CA VAL A 45 23.15 41.78 51.03
C VAL A 45 21.83 41.65 50.26
N GLU A 46 21.24 42.76 49.82
CA GLU A 46 19.98 42.75 49.05
C GLU A 46 20.19 42.21 47.63
N ILE A 47 21.26 42.65 46.94
CA ILE A 47 21.68 42.09 45.64
C ILE A 47 22.07 40.63 45.78
N ALA A 48 22.74 40.23 46.86
CA ALA A 48 23.07 38.82 47.10
C ALA A 48 21.83 37.92 47.22
N LYS A 49 20.65 38.46 47.59
CA LYS A 49 19.38 37.71 47.61
C LYS A 49 18.73 37.59 46.23
N THR A 50 19.12 38.42 45.27
CA THR A 50 18.66 38.32 43.88
C THR A 50 19.55 37.42 43.04
N LEU A 51 20.77 37.16 43.49
CA LEU A 51 21.66 36.14 42.95
C LEU A 51 21.25 34.74 43.43
N GLU A 52 21.21 33.80 42.51
CA GLU A 52 20.88 32.41 42.82
C GLU A 52 22.06 31.71 43.49
N ALA A 53 21.77 30.91 44.53
CA ALA A 53 22.80 30.32 45.39
C ALA A 53 23.64 29.26 44.69
N ASP A 54 23.07 28.54 43.71
CA ASP A 54 23.77 27.55 42.88
C ASP A 54 23.03 27.38 41.55
N GLN A 55 23.79 27.12 40.48
CA GLN A 55 23.27 26.46 39.28
C GLN A 55 22.81 25.06 39.69
N PRO A 56 21.66 24.52 39.22
CA PRO A 56 21.35 23.13 39.45
C PRO A 56 22.45 22.29 38.80
N ALA A 57 23.29 21.66 39.62
CA ALA A 57 24.27 20.71 39.12
C ALA A 57 23.50 19.58 38.45
N THR A 58 23.78 19.31 37.18
CA THR A 58 23.36 18.06 36.54
C THR A 58 23.98 16.92 37.32
N THR A 59 23.17 16.23 38.11
CA THR A 59 23.59 14.99 38.74
C THR A 59 23.45 13.85 37.73
N GLU A 60 24.20 12.76 37.90
CA GLU A 60 24.01 11.54 37.09
C GLU A 60 22.55 11.02 37.17
N GLU A 61 21.84 11.32 38.26
CA GLU A 61 20.41 11.05 38.41
C GLU A 61 19.55 11.88 37.44
N ASP A 62 19.91 13.13 37.16
CA ASP A 62 19.18 13.98 36.20
C ASP A 62 19.35 13.46 34.77
N GLU A 63 20.56 13.03 34.38
CA GLU A 63 20.82 12.42 33.07
C GLU A 63 20.06 11.09 32.90
N ALA A 64 20.02 10.25 33.94
CA ALA A 64 19.25 9.01 33.92
C ALA A 64 17.73 9.27 33.81
N THR A 65 17.24 10.32 34.46
CA THR A 65 15.83 10.74 34.39
C THR A 65 15.48 11.30 33.01
N LEU A 66 16.41 11.98 32.35
CA LEU A 66 16.26 12.49 30.98
C LEU A 66 16.33 11.38 29.93
N ALA A 67 17.18 10.37 30.13
CA ALA A 67 17.25 9.18 29.29
C ALA A 67 15.96 8.34 29.36
N ALA A 68 15.22 8.41 30.47
CA ALA A 68 13.93 7.76 30.64
C ALA A 68 12.76 8.48 29.94
N LYS A 69 12.97 9.68 29.36
CA LYS A 69 11.91 10.43 28.68
C LYS A 69 11.52 9.79 27.34
N THR A 70 10.24 9.90 27.00
CA THR A 70 9.66 9.30 25.80
C THR A 70 10.35 9.79 24.53
N THR A 71 10.84 8.86 23.72
CA THR A 71 11.47 9.15 22.43
C THR A 71 10.43 9.44 21.34
N ARG A 72 10.70 10.42 20.49
CA ARG A 72 9.88 10.75 19.32
C ARG A 72 10.22 9.83 18.15
N ASP A 73 9.20 9.33 17.47
CA ASP A 73 9.32 8.70 16.16
C ASP A 73 9.64 9.76 15.11
N ASP A 74 10.82 9.69 14.50
CA ASP A 74 11.31 10.67 13.52
C ASP A 74 11.09 10.22 12.07
N ASP A 75 10.70 8.97 11.84
CA ASP A 75 10.52 8.45 10.50
C ASP A 75 9.27 9.00 9.81
N GLU A 76 9.32 9.04 8.48
CA GLU A 76 8.18 9.37 7.65
C GLU A 76 7.09 8.29 7.74
N ILE A 77 5.86 8.64 7.36
CA ILE A 77 4.78 7.67 7.17
C ILE A 77 4.85 7.18 5.72
N SER A 78 5.36 5.97 5.53
CA SER A 78 5.51 5.33 4.22
C SER A 78 5.16 3.84 4.31
N LEU A 79 5.05 3.16 3.17
CA LEU A 79 4.80 1.71 3.17
C LEU A 79 5.99 0.95 3.75
N ASP A 80 7.21 1.36 3.40
CA ASP A 80 8.45 0.79 3.93
C ASP A 80 8.50 0.89 5.46
N THR A 81 8.17 2.06 6.02
CA THR A 81 8.14 2.26 7.47
C THR A 81 6.92 1.65 8.14
N ALA A 82 5.82 1.44 7.40
CA ALA A 82 4.67 0.72 7.91
C ALA A 82 5.00 -0.75 8.22
N ASP A 83 5.86 -1.36 7.41
CA ASP A 83 6.28 -2.76 7.57
C ASP A 83 7.38 -2.98 8.61
N MET A 84 8.02 -1.90 9.07
CA MET A 84 9.03 -1.95 10.13
C MET A 84 8.40 -2.27 11.50
N ALA A 85 9.16 -3.00 12.32
CA ALA A 85 8.81 -3.18 13.73
C ALA A 85 9.02 -1.88 14.51
N PRO A 86 8.31 -1.66 15.64
CA PRO A 86 8.48 -0.46 16.45
C PRO A 86 9.92 -0.21 16.93
N GLU A 87 10.70 -1.27 17.16
CA GLU A 87 12.12 -1.19 17.51
C GLU A 87 13.05 -0.79 16.36
N GLU A 88 12.61 -0.95 15.11
CA GLU A 88 13.39 -0.60 13.91
C GLU A 88 13.19 0.86 13.51
N LEU A 89 12.12 1.49 13.99
CA LEU A 89 11.85 2.90 13.75
C LEU A 89 12.90 3.77 14.43
N ARG A 90 13.33 4.82 13.72
CA ARG A 90 14.23 5.83 14.25
C ARG A 90 13.54 6.61 15.36
N ARG A 91 13.97 6.33 16.58
CA ARG A 91 13.58 7.03 17.79
C ARG A 91 14.63 8.07 18.15
N VAL A 92 14.19 9.30 18.35
CA VAL A 92 15.05 10.42 18.76
C VAL A 92 14.59 10.92 20.11
N ASN A 93 15.51 11.03 21.06
CA ASN A 93 15.30 11.72 22.32
C ASN A 93 15.83 13.15 22.20
N PHE A 94 14.92 14.13 22.19
CA PHE A 94 15.28 15.55 22.12
C PHE A 94 16.28 15.96 23.22
N TRP A 95 16.21 15.33 24.39
CA TRP A 95 17.00 15.68 25.57
C TRP A 95 18.42 15.13 25.55
N THR A 96 18.64 13.98 24.91
CA THR A 96 19.95 13.29 24.91
C THR A 96 20.63 13.30 23.54
N ASP A 97 19.86 13.39 22.45
CA ASP A 97 20.36 13.14 21.10
C ASP A 97 20.57 14.44 20.29
N GLY A 98 20.27 15.62 20.87
CA GLY A 98 20.46 16.93 20.24
C GLY A 98 21.36 17.87 21.04
N GLU A 99 21.88 18.93 20.38
CA GLU A 99 22.61 20.06 21.00
C GLU A 99 21.79 20.87 22.05
N GLY A 100 20.58 20.39 22.40
CA GLY A 100 19.60 21.05 23.25
C GLY A 100 20.04 21.29 24.69
N TYR A 101 21.06 20.58 25.18
CA TYR A 101 21.61 20.82 26.51
C TYR A 101 22.48 22.09 26.61
N HIS A 102 22.79 22.73 25.48
CA HIS A 102 23.64 23.92 25.45
C HIS A 102 22.92 25.20 25.04
N ILE A 103 21.61 25.16 24.73
CA ILE A 103 20.86 26.34 24.27
C ILE A 103 20.64 27.37 25.40
N GLU A 104 20.83 27.00 26.66
CA GLU A 104 20.70 27.95 27.79
C GLU A 104 21.94 28.84 28.01
N TYR A 105 23.03 28.70 27.22
CA TYR A 105 24.34 29.29 27.57
C TYR A 105 24.75 30.60 26.88
N GLU A 106 24.00 31.14 25.92
CA GLU A 106 24.40 32.39 25.25
C GLU A 106 23.36 33.51 25.39
N ALA A 107 23.27 34.03 26.60
CA ALA A 107 22.95 35.44 26.79
C ALA A 107 23.89 35.99 27.86
N THR A 108 25.13 36.30 27.47
CA THR A 108 25.93 37.24 28.27
C THR A 108 25.13 38.53 28.34
N PRO A 109 24.64 38.94 29.51
CA PRO A 109 23.91 40.19 29.63
C PRO A 109 24.83 41.32 29.18
N GLU A 110 24.34 42.20 28.30
CA GLU A 110 25.02 43.46 28.01
C GLU A 110 25.23 44.18 29.34
N PHE A 111 26.50 44.33 29.75
CA PHE A 111 26.83 45.13 30.92
C PHE A 111 26.36 46.56 30.65
N TYR A 112 25.36 47.00 31.40
CA TYR A 112 24.84 48.35 31.32
C TYR A 112 25.97 49.37 31.49
N ALA A 113 25.96 50.40 30.65
CA ALA A 113 26.83 51.55 30.80
C ALA A 113 26.67 52.13 32.21
N VAL A 114 27.77 52.18 32.96
CA VAL A 114 27.83 52.85 34.26
C VAL A 114 27.43 54.32 34.04
N PRO A 115 26.48 54.88 34.82
CA PRO A 115 26.14 56.29 34.73
C PRO A 115 27.42 57.13 34.89
N ASN A 116 27.49 58.25 34.17
CA ASN A 116 28.64 59.12 34.21
C ASN A 116 28.88 59.56 35.67
N VAL A 117 30.11 59.49 36.17
CA VAL A 117 30.43 59.75 37.59
C VAL A 117 29.98 61.15 38.04
N ALA A 118 29.81 62.09 37.11
CA ALA A 118 29.27 63.42 37.35
C ALA A 118 27.76 63.46 37.66
N ASP A 119 26.98 62.45 37.25
CA ASP A 119 25.53 62.36 37.52
C ASP A 119 25.24 61.80 38.93
N LEU A 120 26.28 61.32 39.62
CA LEU A 120 26.25 60.76 40.97
C LEU A 120 26.53 61.79 42.07
N ASP A 121 26.62 63.09 41.77
CA ASP A 121 26.91 64.10 42.79
C ASP A 121 25.66 64.83 43.30
N GLU A 122 24.57 65.00 42.54
CA GLU A 122 23.38 65.75 43.05
C GLU A 122 22.04 65.30 42.41
N ILE A 123 21.24 64.49 43.13
CA ILE A 123 19.87 64.13 42.72
C ILE A 123 18.86 64.79 43.65
N TYR A 124 18.25 65.86 43.15
CA TYR A 124 17.26 66.66 43.87
C TYR A 124 15.84 66.09 43.71
N ILE A 125 15.05 66.14 44.77
CA ILE A 125 13.61 65.91 44.69
C ILE A 125 13.02 67.06 43.88
N LEU A 126 12.33 66.77 42.79
CA LEU A 126 11.68 67.79 41.97
C LEU A 126 10.26 68.09 42.46
N ASP A 127 9.83 69.35 42.35
CA ASP A 127 8.45 69.78 42.56
C ASP A 127 7.58 69.47 41.31
N ALA A 128 6.28 69.79 41.38
CA ALA A 128 5.33 69.57 40.28
C ALA A 128 5.70 70.32 38.99
N GLU A 129 6.61 71.31 39.05
CA GLU A 129 7.11 72.09 37.94
C GLU A 129 8.49 71.62 37.45
N LYS A 130 8.96 70.46 37.93
CA LYS A 130 10.29 69.87 37.64
C LYS A 130 11.48 70.70 38.13
N LYS A 131 11.32 71.54 39.16
CA LYS A 131 12.43 72.29 39.79
C LYS A 131 12.82 71.63 41.12
N ALA A 132 14.08 71.78 41.54
CA ALA A 132 14.54 71.24 42.82
C ALA A 132 13.74 71.80 44.00
N LYS A 133 13.10 70.93 44.75
CA LYS A 133 12.32 71.25 45.96
C LYS A 133 13.26 71.74 47.04
N LEU A 134 13.05 72.94 47.56
CA LEU A 134 13.90 73.53 48.60
C LEU A 134 13.38 73.21 50.01
N ASP A 135 14.29 73.08 50.98
CA ASP A 135 14.01 72.89 52.40
C ASP A 135 13.73 74.24 53.10
N ALA A 136 13.42 74.20 54.41
CA ALA A 136 13.15 75.39 55.21
C ALA A 136 14.35 76.37 55.33
N ARG A 137 15.54 75.97 54.87
CA ARG A 137 16.77 76.77 54.86
C ARG A 137 17.12 77.26 53.45
N GLY A 138 16.27 76.98 52.45
CA GLY A 138 16.48 77.36 51.06
C GLY A 138 17.49 76.48 50.33
N LEU A 139 17.85 75.31 50.89
CA LEU A 139 18.74 74.34 50.26
C LEU A 139 17.91 73.26 49.56
N PRO A 140 18.32 72.78 48.37
CA PRO A 140 17.58 71.76 47.66
C PRO A 140 17.58 70.42 48.40
N VAL A 141 16.39 69.84 48.55
CA VAL A 141 16.12 68.57 49.22
C VAL A 141 16.54 67.44 48.29
N THR A 142 17.49 66.63 48.72
CA THR A 142 17.92 65.42 48.00
C THR A 142 17.08 64.22 48.44
N ALA A 143 16.77 63.29 47.53
CA ALA A 143 16.00 62.08 47.87
C ALA A 143 16.81 61.00 48.61
N GLY A 144 18.11 61.27 48.81
CA GLY A 144 19.14 60.39 49.36
C GLY A 144 20.51 60.85 48.85
N SER A 145 21.61 60.20 49.25
CA SER A 145 22.86 60.36 48.49
C SER A 145 22.60 59.81 47.08
N PRO A 146 23.14 60.41 46.01
CA PRO A 146 22.93 59.88 44.66
C PRO A 146 23.37 58.42 44.51
N MET A 147 24.34 58.01 45.33
CA MET A 147 24.75 56.63 45.47
C MET A 147 23.62 55.71 45.96
N ASP A 148 22.76 56.16 46.88
CA ASP A 148 21.62 55.38 47.36
C ASP A 148 20.56 55.19 46.29
N LEU A 149 20.36 56.19 45.43
CA LEU A 149 19.39 56.11 44.34
C LEU A 149 19.88 55.18 43.23
N ALA A 150 21.16 55.27 42.87
CA ALA A 150 21.78 54.33 41.94
C ALA A 150 21.72 52.89 42.47
N LEU A 151 21.98 52.69 43.78
CA LEU A 151 21.90 51.37 44.40
C LEU A 151 20.46 50.84 44.46
N LYS A 152 19.47 51.67 44.80
CA LYS A 152 18.05 51.31 44.72
C LYS A 152 17.61 50.94 43.30
N GLU A 153 18.09 51.68 42.30
CA GLU A 153 17.82 51.37 40.89
C GLU A 153 18.42 50.02 40.49
N ILE A 154 19.65 49.71 40.93
CA ILE A 154 20.29 48.42 40.70
C ILE A 154 19.51 47.30 41.38
N VAL A 155 19.08 47.47 42.63
CA VAL A 155 18.24 46.50 43.33
C VAL A 155 16.95 46.25 42.56
N ALA A 156 16.19 47.29 42.24
CA ALA A 156 14.93 47.17 41.51
C ALA A 156 15.09 46.48 40.15
N LYS A 157 16.19 46.76 39.42
CA LYS A 157 16.51 46.06 38.17
C LYS A 157 16.85 44.59 38.41
N SER A 158 17.61 44.28 39.46
CA SER A 158 17.97 42.90 39.80
C SER A 158 16.74 42.06 40.22
N GLU A 159 15.80 42.66 40.95
CA GLU A 159 14.52 42.03 41.28
C GLU A 159 13.69 41.79 40.02
N ALA A 160 13.56 42.79 39.15
CA ALA A 160 12.84 42.65 37.88
C ALA A 160 13.46 41.58 36.97
N GLN A 161 14.79 41.49 36.91
CA GLN A 161 15.49 40.44 36.17
C GLN A 161 15.21 39.07 36.77
N ARG A 162 15.33 38.90 38.10
CA ARG A 162 15.02 37.64 38.78
C ARG A 162 13.59 37.19 38.51
N ASP A 163 12.64 38.11 38.61
CA ASP A 163 11.22 37.81 38.37
C ASP A 163 10.98 37.41 36.90
N HIS A 164 11.68 38.06 35.96
CA HIS A 164 11.67 37.67 34.54
C HIS A 164 12.25 36.27 34.32
N TYR A 165 13.40 35.95 34.93
CA TYR A 165 13.99 34.61 34.83
C TYR A 165 13.09 33.54 35.44
N ALA A 166 12.46 33.81 36.58
CA ALA A 166 11.48 32.91 37.20
C ALA A 166 10.28 32.67 36.29
N LEU A 167 9.76 33.71 35.63
CA LEU A 167 8.69 33.60 34.65
C LEU A 167 9.10 32.74 33.44
N VAL A 168 10.25 33.03 32.83
CA VAL A 168 10.77 32.28 31.67
C VAL A 168 11.00 30.82 32.03
N ARG A 169 11.53 30.52 33.22
CA ARG A 169 11.67 29.14 33.71
C ARG A 169 10.33 28.44 33.85
N GLY A 170 9.33 29.11 34.42
CA GLY A 170 7.97 28.56 34.52
C GLY A 170 7.36 28.26 33.15
N GLN A 171 7.51 29.19 32.19
CA GLN A 171 7.05 28.99 30.82
C GLN A 171 7.80 27.85 30.11
N LEU A 172 9.12 27.75 30.32
CA LEU A 172 9.93 26.68 29.76
C LEU A 172 9.50 25.32 30.32
N THR A 173 9.32 25.19 31.64
CA THR A 173 8.81 23.97 32.27
C THR A 173 7.45 23.56 31.70
N ALA A 174 6.50 24.50 31.59
CA ALA A 174 5.19 24.21 31.00
C ALA A 174 5.30 23.75 29.54
N LEU A 175 6.16 24.39 28.73
CA LEU A 175 6.42 23.98 27.35
C LEU A 175 7.05 22.59 27.27
N ARG A 176 7.94 22.24 28.22
CA ARG A 176 8.54 20.90 28.30
C ARG A 176 7.48 19.84 28.57
N GLU A 177 6.59 20.08 29.53
CA GLU A 177 5.48 19.17 29.86
C GLU A 177 4.52 19.00 28.67
N GLU A 178 4.16 20.09 27.99
CA GLU A 178 3.32 20.03 26.79
C GLU A 178 4.01 19.24 25.67
N TYR A 179 5.28 19.52 25.40
CA TYR A 179 6.05 18.78 24.41
C TYR A 179 6.10 17.28 24.73
N GLU A 180 6.43 16.91 25.97
CA GLU A 180 6.46 15.52 26.41
C GLU A 180 5.10 14.82 26.31
N ALA A 181 4.00 15.53 26.55
CA ALA A 181 2.65 15.02 26.37
C ALA A 181 2.28 14.83 24.89
N THR A 182 2.79 15.66 23.99
CA THR A 182 2.50 15.55 22.54
C THR A 182 3.25 14.41 21.85
N ILE A 183 4.45 14.04 22.32
CA ILE A 183 5.25 12.93 21.75
C ILE A 183 4.47 11.61 21.67
N PRO A 184 3.85 11.06 22.74
CA PRO A 184 3.12 9.80 22.65
C PRO A 184 1.89 9.90 21.73
N VAL A 185 1.21 11.05 21.72
CA VAL A 185 0.06 11.29 20.83
C VAL A 185 0.50 11.28 19.37
N LEU A 186 1.60 11.96 19.03
CA LEU A 186 2.16 11.98 17.69
C LEU A 186 2.62 10.58 17.25
N ASN A 187 3.30 9.84 18.13
CA ASN A 187 3.76 8.48 17.85
C ASN A 187 2.57 7.53 17.59
N ALA A 188 1.50 7.65 18.39
CA ALA A 188 0.28 6.86 18.19
C ALA A 188 -0.40 7.19 16.85
N ALA A 189 -0.55 8.49 16.54
CA ALA A 189 -1.13 8.93 15.27
C ALA A 189 -0.31 8.44 14.06
N LYS A 190 1.03 8.48 14.13
CA LYS A 190 1.90 7.91 13.10
C LYS A 190 1.70 6.40 12.93
N ALA A 191 1.59 5.66 14.03
CA ALA A 191 1.34 4.22 13.99
C ALA A 191 -0.01 3.88 13.34
N GLU A 192 -1.07 4.60 13.69
CA GLU A 192 -2.39 4.45 13.06
C GLU A 192 -2.35 4.78 11.56
N ALA A 193 -1.68 5.88 11.18
CA ALA A 193 -1.54 6.27 9.78
C ALA A 193 -0.81 5.19 8.95
N ARG A 194 0.24 4.58 9.49
CA ARG A 194 0.95 3.45 8.85
C ARG A 194 0.02 2.23 8.67
N GLN A 195 -0.82 1.91 9.65
CA GLN A 195 -1.82 0.83 9.52
C GLN A 195 -2.88 1.12 8.44
N HIS A 196 -3.34 2.37 8.36
CA HIS A 196 -4.24 2.80 7.30
C HIS A 196 -3.58 2.68 5.92
N LEU A 197 -2.30 3.03 5.80
CA LEU A 197 -1.56 2.91 4.56
C LEU A 197 -1.50 1.44 4.07
N LYS A 198 -1.21 0.48 4.95
CA LYS A 198 -1.27 -0.95 4.62
C LYS A 198 -2.66 -1.40 4.18
N THR A 199 -3.69 -0.91 4.88
CA THR A 199 -5.08 -1.24 4.55
C THR A 199 -5.46 -0.71 3.17
N ILE A 200 -5.00 0.49 2.81
CA ILE A 200 -5.21 1.08 1.48
C ILE A 200 -4.51 0.22 0.43
N GLN A 201 -3.23 -0.12 0.61
CA GLN A 201 -2.49 -0.95 -0.33
C GLN A 201 -3.15 -2.33 -0.54
N ALA A 202 -3.63 -2.98 0.53
CA ALA A 202 -4.34 -4.24 0.43
C ALA A 202 -5.66 -4.12 -0.35
N ARG A 203 -6.38 -3.01 -0.17
CA ARG A 203 -7.60 -2.71 -0.92
C ARG A 203 -7.30 -2.44 -2.39
N ASP A 204 -6.26 -1.69 -2.70
CA ASP A 204 -5.85 -1.41 -4.08
C ASP A 204 -5.51 -2.72 -4.82
N ASN A 205 -4.76 -3.62 -4.18
CA ASN A 205 -4.48 -4.95 -4.74
C ASN A 205 -5.77 -5.76 -4.99
N THR A 206 -6.74 -5.67 -4.08
CA THR A 206 -8.04 -6.35 -4.23
C THR A 206 -8.85 -5.75 -5.38
N ILE A 207 -8.86 -4.42 -5.52
CA ILE A 207 -9.54 -3.70 -6.60
C ILE A 207 -8.94 -4.11 -7.94
N SER A 208 -7.60 -4.09 -8.08
CA SER A 208 -6.94 -4.52 -9.31
C SER A 208 -7.25 -5.98 -9.67
N GLY A 209 -7.36 -6.87 -8.68
CA GLY A 209 -7.80 -8.25 -8.89
C GLY A 209 -9.24 -8.34 -9.41
N LEU A 210 -10.17 -7.61 -8.78
CA LEU A 210 -11.57 -7.57 -9.21
C LEU A 210 -11.74 -6.96 -10.61
N GLU A 211 -10.93 -5.96 -10.97
CA GLU A 211 -10.93 -5.38 -12.31
C GLU A 211 -10.46 -6.38 -13.37
N ALA A 212 -9.44 -7.19 -13.07
CA ALA A 212 -8.98 -8.26 -13.95
C ALA A 212 -10.04 -9.37 -14.10
N ASP A 213 -10.68 -9.78 -13.01
CA ASP A 213 -11.76 -10.77 -13.03
C ASP A 213 -12.96 -10.28 -13.83
N LYS A 214 -13.33 -9.00 -13.66
CA LYS A 214 -14.40 -8.37 -14.44
C LYS A 214 -14.08 -8.41 -15.94
N ALA A 215 -12.87 -8.01 -16.34
CA ALA A 215 -12.47 -8.04 -17.74
C ALA A 215 -12.50 -9.46 -18.33
N ASN A 216 -12.10 -10.47 -17.55
CA ASN A 216 -12.18 -11.88 -17.96
C ASN A 216 -13.64 -12.35 -18.14
N LEU A 217 -14.51 -12.03 -17.18
CA LEU A 217 -15.94 -12.36 -17.27
C LEU A 217 -16.62 -11.66 -18.45
N GLU A 218 -16.31 -10.39 -18.70
CA GLU A 218 -16.79 -9.67 -19.87
C GLU A 218 -16.35 -10.33 -21.18
N GLY A 219 -15.11 -10.83 -21.25
CA GLY A 219 -14.62 -11.63 -22.38
C GLY A 219 -15.39 -12.94 -22.58
N GLN A 220 -15.63 -13.69 -21.50
CA GLN A 220 -16.40 -14.93 -21.56
C GLN A 220 -17.85 -14.72 -22.01
N VAL A 221 -18.47 -13.60 -21.60
CA VAL A 221 -19.81 -13.23 -22.07
C VAL A 221 -19.79 -12.95 -23.56
N ALA A 222 -18.83 -12.18 -24.07
CA ALA A 222 -18.71 -11.90 -25.50
C ALA A 222 -18.50 -13.19 -26.33
N ASP A 223 -17.66 -14.11 -25.87
CA ASP A 223 -17.45 -15.41 -26.53
C ASP A 223 -18.73 -16.25 -26.55
N ARG A 224 -19.48 -16.25 -25.45
CA ARG A 224 -20.77 -16.96 -25.33
C ARG A 224 -21.83 -16.36 -26.25
N ASP A 225 -21.91 -15.04 -26.34
CA ASP A 225 -22.83 -14.36 -27.24
C ASP A 225 -22.50 -14.67 -28.71
N GLN A 226 -21.21 -14.74 -29.07
CA GLN A 226 -20.80 -15.16 -30.40
C GLN A 226 -21.18 -16.62 -30.69
N GLN A 227 -20.97 -17.54 -29.73
CA GLN A 227 -21.38 -18.95 -29.86
C GLN A 227 -22.89 -19.08 -30.04
N ILE A 228 -23.68 -18.31 -29.29
CA ILE A 228 -25.14 -18.28 -29.44
C ILE A 228 -25.53 -17.85 -30.85
N ALA A 229 -24.95 -16.75 -31.36
CA ALA A 229 -25.23 -16.28 -32.71
C ALA A 229 -24.91 -17.35 -33.77
N THR A 230 -23.76 -18.02 -33.67
CA THR A 230 -23.41 -19.11 -34.59
C THR A 230 -24.38 -20.30 -34.50
N LEU A 231 -24.75 -20.71 -33.28
CA LEU A 231 -25.71 -21.81 -33.09
C LEU A 231 -27.11 -21.45 -33.59
N GLU A 232 -27.52 -20.18 -33.48
CA GLU A 232 -28.79 -19.69 -34.05
C GLU A 232 -28.79 -19.72 -35.58
N GLU A 233 -27.67 -19.33 -36.22
CA GLU A 233 -27.48 -19.45 -37.68
C GLU A 233 -27.50 -20.91 -38.15
N GLU A 234 -26.79 -21.80 -37.45
CA GLU A 234 -26.79 -23.24 -37.73
C GLU A 234 -28.20 -23.84 -37.59
N LYS A 235 -28.90 -23.48 -36.51
CA LYS A 235 -30.29 -23.91 -36.30
C LYS A 235 -31.20 -23.44 -37.43
N GLN A 236 -31.06 -22.19 -37.90
CA GLN A 236 -31.87 -21.69 -39.00
C GLN A 236 -31.58 -22.43 -40.31
N THR A 237 -30.31 -22.73 -40.59
CA THR A 237 -29.90 -23.52 -41.76
C THR A 237 -30.52 -24.91 -41.71
N LEU A 238 -30.37 -25.63 -40.59
CA LEU A 238 -30.96 -26.96 -40.40
C LEU A 238 -32.49 -26.96 -40.49
N GLN A 239 -33.13 -25.90 -40.00
CA GLN A 239 -34.59 -25.74 -40.12
C GLN A 239 -35.01 -25.63 -41.59
N ASN A 240 -34.30 -24.81 -42.38
CA ASN A 240 -34.57 -24.66 -43.82
C ASN A 240 -34.33 -25.98 -44.58
N ASP A 241 -33.27 -26.71 -44.25
CA ASP A 241 -32.97 -28.02 -44.86
C ASP A 241 -34.05 -29.05 -44.52
N LEU A 242 -34.53 -29.05 -43.28
CA LEU A 242 -35.62 -29.93 -42.84
C LEU A 242 -36.91 -29.64 -43.60
N ASP A 243 -37.26 -28.36 -43.78
CA ASP A 243 -38.43 -27.95 -44.55
C ASP A 243 -38.30 -28.39 -46.02
N ALA A 244 -37.12 -28.23 -46.63
CA ALA A 244 -36.86 -28.66 -48.01
C ALA A 244 -36.96 -30.18 -48.19
N ILE A 245 -36.35 -30.97 -47.30
CA ILE A 245 -36.45 -32.44 -47.33
C ILE A 245 -37.88 -32.90 -47.10
N THR A 246 -38.63 -32.21 -46.24
CA THR A 246 -40.04 -32.51 -45.98
C THR A 246 -40.88 -32.29 -47.24
N GLU A 247 -40.65 -31.20 -47.96
CA GLU A 247 -41.28 -30.92 -49.25
C GLU A 247 -40.90 -31.97 -50.30
N GLU A 248 -39.62 -32.32 -50.44
CA GLU A 248 -39.15 -33.35 -51.37
C GLU A 248 -39.79 -34.71 -51.07
N ARG A 249 -39.86 -35.10 -49.78
CA ARG A 249 -40.55 -36.32 -49.34
C ARG A 249 -42.02 -36.31 -49.77
N ASP A 250 -42.73 -35.20 -49.61
CA ASP A 250 -44.15 -35.11 -49.99
C ASP A 250 -44.32 -35.25 -51.51
N THR A 251 -43.47 -34.62 -52.31
CA THR A 251 -43.51 -34.79 -53.77
C THR A 251 -43.22 -36.23 -54.20
N LEU A 252 -42.27 -36.91 -53.55
CA LEU A 252 -41.96 -38.32 -53.80
C LEU A 252 -43.11 -39.23 -53.36
N ALA A 253 -43.77 -38.93 -52.24
CA ALA A 253 -44.94 -39.66 -51.79
C ALA A 253 -46.10 -39.57 -52.80
N ASP A 254 -46.37 -38.38 -53.33
CA ASP A 254 -47.33 -38.16 -54.41
C ASP A 254 -46.95 -38.91 -55.68
N ALA A 255 -45.67 -38.89 -56.06
CA ALA A 255 -45.16 -39.64 -57.21
C ALA A 255 -45.34 -41.16 -57.03
N VAL A 256 -45.08 -41.69 -55.83
CA VAL A 256 -45.30 -43.10 -55.49
C VAL A 256 -46.79 -43.46 -55.55
N GLU A 257 -47.68 -42.59 -55.06
CA GLU A 257 -49.12 -42.82 -55.16
C GLU A 257 -49.60 -42.85 -56.62
N ASN A 258 -49.12 -41.91 -57.43
CA ASN A 258 -49.42 -41.87 -58.86
C ASN A 258 -48.90 -43.13 -59.58
N LEU A 259 -47.66 -43.56 -59.29
CA LEU A 259 -47.11 -44.80 -59.81
C LEU A 259 -47.96 -46.00 -59.40
N LYS A 260 -48.38 -46.10 -58.13
CA LYS A 260 -49.29 -47.17 -57.68
C LYS A 260 -50.60 -47.18 -58.47
N LYS A 261 -51.24 -46.02 -58.68
CA LYS A 261 -52.46 -45.91 -59.50
C LYS A 261 -52.22 -46.36 -60.94
N THR A 262 -51.10 -45.98 -61.56
CA THR A 262 -50.77 -46.44 -62.92
C THR A 262 -50.54 -47.96 -62.97
N LEU A 263 -49.93 -48.54 -61.93
CA LEU A 263 -49.70 -49.98 -61.81
C LEU A 263 -51.02 -50.75 -61.63
N GLU A 264 -51.94 -50.22 -60.84
CA GLU A 264 -53.31 -50.76 -60.70
C GLU A 264 -54.09 -50.67 -62.02
N MET A 265 -53.97 -49.57 -62.77
CA MET A 265 -54.56 -49.44 -64.11
C MET A 265 -53.94 -50.43 -65.11
N PHE A 266 -52.63 -50.67 -65.06
CA PHE A 266 -51.97 -51.71 -65.85
C PHE A 266 -52.42 -53.12 -65.44
N ALA A 267 -52.59 -53.37 -64.14
CA ALA A 267 -53.08 -54.64 -63.62
C ALA A 267 -54.57 -54.90 -63.95
N GLN A 268 -55.40 -53.85 -64.04
CA GLN A 268 -56.81 -53.95 -64.44
C GLN A 268 -57.04 -53.89 -65.96
N GLY A 269 -56.11 -53.32 -66.73
CA GLY A 269 -56.19 -53.17 -68.19
C GLY A 269 -55.42 -54.21 -69.02
N GLY A 270 -54.65 -55.10 -68.39
CA GLY A 270 -53.71 -56.00 -69.07
C GLY A 270 -54.09 -57.47 -69.04
N GLN A 271 -55.07 -57.89 -69.85
CA GLN A 271 -55.04 -59.23 -70.44
C GLN A 271 -54.02 -59.20 -71.58
N GLY A 272 -52.81 -59.75 -71.36
CA GLY A 272 -51.92 -60.13 -72.46
C GLY A 272 -50.45 -59.78 -72.30
N ALA A 273 -49.68 -60.85 -72.06
CA ALA A 273 -48.31 -61.09 -72.55
C ALA A 273 -47.10 -60.53 -71.77
N ASN A 274 -46.21 -61.50 -71.51
CA ASN A 274 -44.77 -61.43 -71.27
C ASN A 274 -44.26 -60.98 -69.90
N THR A 275 -44.07 -62.00 -69.06
CA THR A 275 -42.81 -62.29 -68.37
C THR A 275 -41.60 -61.53 -68.91
N SER A 276 -41.12 -60.56 -68.13
CA SER A 276 -39.69 -60.28 -68.01
C SER A 276 -39.43 -59.85 -66.57
N ALA A 277 -39.07 -60.86 -65.77
CA ALA A 277 -38.42 -60.66 -64.49
C ALA A 277 -37.06 -60.00 -64.76
N ASN A 278 -36.82 -58.81 -64.21
CA ASN A 278 -35.47 -58.34 -63.95
C ASN A 278 -35.49 -57.16 -62.97
N GLY A 279 -34.68 -57.27 -61.91
CA GLY A 279 -34.25 -56.13 -61.11
C GLY A 279 -34.74 -56.08 -59.67
N ILE A 280 -34.76 -57.19 -58.93
CA ILE A 280 -34.67 -57.11 -57.47
C ILE A 280 -33.18 -57.19 -57.12
N ALA A 281 -32.64 -56.08 -56.64
CA ALA A 281 -31.29 -55.99 -56.10
C ALA A 281 -31.10 -57.06 -55.02
N ALA A 282 -30.01 -57.82 -55.11
CA ALA A 282 -29.66 -58.83 -54.13
C ALA A 282 -29.42 -58.17 -52.77
N ILE A 283 -30.36 -58.36 -51.84
CA ILE A 283 -30.14 -58.07 -50.42
C ILE A 283 -29.15 -59.11 -49.93
N ALA A 284 -27.92 -58.70 -49.65
CA ALA A 284 -26.90 -59.58 -49.11
C ALA A 284 -27.29 -59.95 -47.67
N ASN A 285 -27.73 -61.19 -47.46
CA ASN A 285 -27.87 -61.79 -46.13
C ASN A 285 -26.46 -62.08 -45.58
N VAL A 286 -25.79 -61.06 -45.04
CA VAL A 286 -24.53 -61.21 -44.31
C VAL A 286 -24.88 -61.53 -42.85
N SER A 287 -24.37 -62.63 -42.30
CA SER A 287 -24.65 -63.00 -40.91
C SER A 287 -23.96 -62.05 -39.92
N ALA A 288 -24.55 -61.72 -38.77
CA ALA A 288 -23.88 -60.90 -37.76
C ALA A 288 -22.68 -61.63 -37.13
N GLY A 289 -21.61 -60.90 -36.78
CA GLY A 289 -20.43 -61.45 -36.08
C GLY A 289 -19.09 -60.92 -36.59
N ILE A 290 -17.99 -61.49 -36.08
CA ILE A 290 -16.61 -61.15 -36.50
C ILE A 290 -16.34 -61.74 -37.88
N LYS A 291 -15.97 -60.88 -38.84
CA LYS A 291 -15.80 -61.21 -40.25
C LYS A 291 -14.36 -61.23 -40.71
N GLY A 292 -13.46 -60.57 -39.97
CA GLY A 292 -12.06 -60.52 -40.34
C GLY A 292 -11.22 -59.70 -39.38
N THR A 293 -9.98 -59.48 -39.80
CA THR A 293 -9.01 -58.64 -39.06
C THR A 293 -8.31 -57.69 -40.02
N ILE A 294 -7.86 -56.56 -39.49
CA ILE A 294 -7.13 -55.56 -40.27
C ILE A 294 -5.69 -56.02 -40.47
N ALA A 295 -5.34 -56.28 -41.73
CA ALA A 295 -4.02 -56.74 -42.14
C ALA A 295 -3.06 -55.57 -42.42
N ARG A 296 -3.59 -54.41 -42.85
CA ARG A 296 -2.83 -53.17 -43.07
C ARG A 296 -3.75 -51.98 -42.96
N VAL A 297 -3.23 -50.84 -42.51
CA VAL A 297 -4.00 -49.60 -42.39
C VAL A 297 -3.11 -48.41 -42.75
N ASP A 298 -3.72 -47.42 -43.37
CA ASP A 298 -3.16 -46.09 -43.59
C ASP A 298 -4.20 -45.05 -43.15
N ASN A 299 -3.99 -44.48 -41.98
CA ASN A 299 -4.89 -43.49 -41.38
C ASN A 299 -4.77 -42.10 -42.03
N GLU A 300 -3.69 -41.82 -42.77
CA GLU A 300 -3.49 -40.53 -43.46
C GLU A 300 -4.32 -40.48 -44.74
N TYR A 301 -4.35 -41.60 -45.46
CA TYR A 301 -5.15 -41.74 -46.69
C TYR A 301 -6.52 -42.42 -46.47
N ASN A 302 -6.91 -42.66 -45.21
CA ASN A 302 -8.20 -43.24 -44.82
C ASN A 302 -8.55 -44.55 -45.53
N PHE A 303 -7.58 -45.48 -45.67
CA PHE A 303 -7.84 -46.81 -46.21
C PHE A 303 -7.28 -47.92 -45.32
N ALA A 304 -7.94 -49.08 -45.38
CA ALA A 304 -7.52 -50.29 -44.68
C ALA A 304 -7.60 -51.51 -45.61
N ILE A 305 -6.75 -52.50 -45.35
CA ILE A 305 -6.83 -53.81 -45.99
C ILE A 305 -7.31 -54.79 -44.93
N VAL A 306 -8.49 -55.34 -45.16
CA VAL A 306 -9.12 -56.31 -44.26
C VAL A 306 -8.92 -57.70 -44.82
N LYS A 307 -8.41 -58.61 -43.99
CA LYS A 307 -8.37 -60.04 -44.30
C LYS A 307 -9.61 -60.69 -43.71
N LEU A 308 -10.51 -61.12 -44.58
CA LEU A 308 -11.75 -61.78 -44.17
C LEU A 308 -11.50 -63.25 -43.81
N THR A 309 -12.35 -63.79 -42.93
CA THR A 309 -12.39 -65.23 -42.68
C THR A 309 -12.94 -65.96 -43.93
N PRO A 310 -12.52 -67.21 -44.20
CA PRO A 310 -13.00 -67.97 -45.37
C PRO A 310 -14.52 -68.15 -45.40
N GLU A 311 -15.15 -68.24 -44.23
CA GLU A 311 -16.61 -68.32 -44.07
C GLU A 311 -17.27 -67.01 -44.54
N SER A 312 -16.78 -65.86 -44.07
CA SER A 312 -17.30 -64.54 -44.45
C SER A 312 -17.09 -64.22 -45.93
N LEU A 313 -15.98 -64.67 -46.51
CA LEU A 313 -15.70 -64.50 -47.93
C LEU A 313 -16.70 -65.30 -48.77
N THR A 314 -16.98 -66.55 -48.39
CA THR A 314 -17.99 -67.39 -49.05
C THR A 314 -19.39 -66.78 -48.96
N GLU A 315 -19.74 -66.17 -47.81
CA GLU A 315 -21.02 -65.45 -47.65
C GLU A 315 -21.13 -64.25 -48.60
N LEU A 316 -20.07 -63.44 -48.71
CA LEU A 316 -20.09 -62.18 -49.45
C LEU A 316 -19.98 -62.35 -50.96
N ILE A 317 -19.10 -63.23 -51.44
CA ILE A 317 -18.80 -63.36 -52.88
C ILE A 317 -19.09 -64.76 -53.47
N GLY A 318 -19.52 -65.73 -52.65
CA GLY A 318 -19.76 -67.11 -53.05
C GLY A 318 -18.47 -67.97 -53.10
N GLU A 319 -18.62 -69.31 -53.16
CA GLU A 319 -17.50 -70.27 -53.08
C GLU A 319 -16.40 -70.07 -54.13
N ALA A 320 -16.72 -69.50 -55.30
CA ALA A 320 -15.77 -69.21 -56.38
C ALA A 320 -15.63 -67.71 -56.73
N GLY A 321 -16.21 -66.80 -55.93
CA GLY A 321 -16.21 -65.36 -56.24
C GLY A 321 -17.20 -64.96 -57.35
N ASP A 322 -18.25 -65.75 -57.55
CA ASP A 322 -19.26 -65.58 -58.61
C ASP A 322 -20.24 -64.43 -58.37
N ARG A 323 -20.27 -63.85 -57.16
CA ARG A 323 -21.14 -62.72 -56.81
C ARG A 323 -20.37 -61.40 -56.80
N PRO A 324 -20.98 -60.29 -57.29
CA PRO A 324 -20.38 -58.97 -57.14
C PRO A 324 -20.26 -58.63 -55.66
N LEU A 325 -19.18 -57.91 -55.30
CA LEU A 325 -18.95 -57.47 -53.94
C LEU A 325 -20.10 -56.52 -53.52
N PRO A 326 -20.86 -56.83 -52.47
CA PRO A 326 -21.95 -55.96 -52.05
C PRO A 326 -21.38 -54.70 -51.35
N GLU A 327 -22.05 -53.57 -51.52
CA GLU A 327 -21.73 -52.33 -50.81
C GLU A 327 -22.22 -52.43 -49.36
N VAL A 328 -21.45 -53.13 -48.53
CA VAL A 328 -21.75 -53.31 -47.11
C VAL A 328 -20.71 -52.57 -46.26
N GLU A 329 -21.18 -51.94 -45.20
CA GLU A 329 -20.36 -51.29 -44.19
C GLU A 329 -20.10 -52.27 -43.04
N PHE A 330 -18.85 -52.34 -42.60
CA PHE A 330 -18.46 -53.09 -41.42
C PHE A 330 -17.94 -52.14 -40.35
N TYR A 331 -18.01 -52.60 -39.12
CA TYR A 331 -17.51 -51.89 -37.97
C TYR A 331 -16.17 -52.47 -37.52
N VAL A 332 -15.33 -51.63 -36.93
CA VAL A 332 -14.00 -52.00 -36.43
C VAL A 332 -13.96 -51.83 -34.92
N CYS A 333 -13.54 -52.88 -34.22
CA CYS A 333 -13.36 -52.90 -32.76
C CYS A 333 -11.96 -53.38 -32.38
N ARG A 334 -11.49 -53.02 -31.17
CA ARG A 334 -10.27 -53.64 -30.63
C ARG A 334 -10.53 -55.12 -30.33
N PRO A 335 -9.50 -55.98 -30.46
CA PRO A 335 -9.61 -57.39 -30.10
C PRO A 335 -10.16 -57.58 -28.68
N GLY A 336 -11.21 -58.39 -28.56
CA GLY A 336 -11.83 -58.73 -27.26
C GLY A 336 -12.75 -57.66 -26.65
N LYS A 337 -13.04 -56.56 -27.36
CA LYS A 337 -13.98 -55.51 -26.92
C LYS A 337 -15.00 -55.16 -28.03
N GLN A 338 -15.93 -56.07 -28.29
CA GLN A 338 -16.95 -55.90 -29.34
C GLN A 338 -17.87 -54.68 -29.14
N SER A 339 -17.95 -54.12 -27.92
CA SER A 339 -18.80 -52.96 -27.61
C SER A 339 -18.15 -51.61 -27.91
N ASP A 340 -16.86 -51.57 -28.26
CA ASP A 340 -16.07 -50.33 -28.37
C ASP A 340 -15.72 -50.07 -29.84
N VAL A 341 -16.69 -49.51 -30.57
CA VAL A 341 -16.61 -49.31 -32.02
C VAL A 341 -15.75 -48.10 -32.34
N ILE A 342 -14.65 -48.32 -33.04
CA ILE A 342 -13.61 -47.31 -33.26
C ILE A 342 -13.77 -46.63 -34.61
N ALA A 343 -14.20 -47.37 -35.63
CA ALA A 343 -14.38 -46.85 -36.98
C ALA A 343 -15.38 -47.70 -37.78
N LYS A 344 -15.85 -47.15 -38.89
CA LYS A 344 -16.51 -47.88 -39.98
C LYS A 344 -15.53 -48.14 -41.11
N VAL A 345 -15.75 -49.21 -41.86
CA VAL A 345 -15.04 -49.52 -43.10
C VAL A 345 -16.02 -49.93 -44.18
N LYS A 346 -15.90 -49.33 -45.37
CA LYS A 346 -16.72 -49.67 -46.54
C LYS A 346 -15.90 -50.53 -47.51
N LEU A 347 -16.43 -51.69 -47.91
CA LEU A 347 -15.74 -52.57 -48.86
C LEU A 347 -15.68 -51.94 -50.25
N ARG A 348 -14.50 -51.92 -50.88
CA ARG A 348 -14.29 -51.34 -52.23
C ARG A 348 -13.87 -52.37 -53.25
N THR A 349 -12.71 -53.00 -53.05
CA THR A 349 -12.07 -53.80 -54.09
C THR A 349 -11.47 -55.07 -53.50
N LEU A 350 -11.87 -56.20 -54.08
CA LEU A 350 -11.32 -57.50 -53.75
C LEU A 350 -9.94 -57.68 -54.40
N VAL A 351 -8.94 -58.04 -53.59
CA VAL A 351 -7.61 -58.43 -54.07
C VAL A 351 -7.62 -59.93 -54.37
N LYS A 352 -7.61 -60.29 -55.66
CA LYS A 352 -7.99 -61.63 -56.16
C LYS A 352 -7.11 -62.81 -55.72
N ASP A 353 -6.03 -62.62 -54.98
CA ASP A 353 -5.11 -63.70 -54.60
C ASP A 353 -4.82 -63.81 -53.09
N GLN A 354 -5.44 -62.96 -52.25
CA GLN A 354 -5.04 -62.84 -50.83
C GLN A 354 -6.17 -62.92 -49.79
N SER A 355 -7.40 -63.25 -50.20
CA SER A 355 -8.60 -63.19 -49.33
C SER A 355 -8.69 -61.86 -48.57
N ALA A 356 -8.26 -60.79 -49.24
CA ALA A 356 -8.12 -59.46 -48.67
C ALA A 356 -8.95 -58.47 -49.49
N ILE A 357 -9.59 -57.53 -48.81
CA ILE A 357 -10.40 -56.48 -49.41
C ILE A 357 -9.82 -55.13 -49.01
N VAL A 358 -9.68 -54.25 -50.00
CA VAL A 358 -9.38 -52.85 -49.76
C VAL A 358 -10.68 -52.18 -49.34
N CYS A 359 -10.62 -51.48 -48.20
CA CYS A 359 -11.73 -50.79 -47.59
C CYS A 359 -11.38 -49.32 -47.38
N ASP A 360 -12.38 -48.46 -47.52
CA ASP A 360 -12.25 -47.05 -47.15
C ASP A 360 -12.74 -46.85 -45.72
N ILE A 361 -12.06 -45.97 -44.99
CA ILE A 361 -12.46 -45.50 -43.66
C ILE A 361 -13.18 -44.16 -43.86
N PRO A 362 -14.50 -44.06 -43.61
CA PRO A 362 -15.21 -42.79 -43.68
C PRO A 362 -14.65 -41.83 -42.62
N ALA A 363 -14.14 -40.67 -43.05
CA ALA A 363 -13.55 -39.69 -42.14
C ALA A 363 -14.58 -39.10 -41.16
N ASP A 364 -15.84 -39.07 -41.56
CA ASP A 364 -17.01 -38.66 -40.78
C ASP A 364 -17.42 -39.69 -39.73
N TRP A 365 -16.90 -40.92 -39.79
CA TRP A 365 -17.26 -42.01 -38.88
C TRP A 365 -16.03 -42.75 -38.33
N LYS A 366 -15.15 -41.97 -37.69
CA LYS A 366 -13.93 -42.43 -37.03
C LYS A 366 -13.82 -41.82 -35.63
N GLN A 367 -13.86 -42.66 -34.59
CA GLN A 367 -13.70 -42.25 -33.19
C GLN A 367 -12.24 -42.31 -32.72
N ALA A 368 -11.44 -43.23 -33.27
CA ALA A 368 -9.99 -43.26 -33.08
C ALA A 368 -9.27 -43.87 -34.29
N ASP A 369 -7.94 -43.80 -34.28
CA ASP A 369 -7.10 -44.41 -35.32
C ASP A 369 -7.23 -45.92 -35.33
N VAL A 370 -7.45 -46.45 -36.54
CA VAL A 370 -7.55 -47.88 -36.80
C VAL A 370 -6.16 -48.50 -36.75
N GLN A 371 -6.02 -49.66 -36.10
CA GLN A 371 -4.74 -50.33 -35.86
C GLN A 371 -4.66 -51.69 -36.54
N LEU A 372 -3.42 -52.16 -36.72
CA LEU A 372 -3.16 -53.51 -37.24
C LEU A 372 -3.64 -54.56 -36.24
N GLY A 373 -4.44 -55.51 -36.71
CA GLY A 373 -5.01 -56.58 -35.89
C GLY A 373 -6.37 -56.26 -35.27
N ASP A 374 -6.94 -55.08 -35.50
CA ASP A 374 -8.32 -54.78 -35.09
C ASP A 374 -9.32 -55.73 -35.79
N GLU A 375 -10.41 -56.04 -35.10
CA GLU A 375 -11.43 -56.97 -35.55
C GLU A 375 -12.52 -56.24 -36.34
N VAL A 376 -12.87 -56.79 -37.49
CA VAL A 376 -13.94 -56.28 -38.36
C VAL A 376 -15.18 -57.11 -38.14
N PHE A 377 -16.30 -56.48 -37.79
CA PHE A 377 -17.55 -57.17 -37.47
C PHE A 377 -18.74 -56.53 -38.18
N TYR A 378 -19.77 -57.34 -38.40
CA TYR A 378 -21.04 -56.93 -39.00
C TYR A 378 -22.16 -57.00 -37.96
N LEU A 379 -22.97 -55.94 -37.89
CA LEU A 379 -24.21 -55.89 -37.12
C LEU A 379 -25.37 -55.93 -38.11
N ASP A 380 -26.36 -56.78 -37.83
CA ASP A 380 -27.61 -56.90 -38.61
C ASP A 380 -28.51 -55.67 -38.43
#